data_AF-A0AAV4EFN5-F1
#
_entry.id   AF-A0AAV4EFN5-F1
#
_cell.length_a   1.000
_cell.length_b   1.000
_cell.length_c   1.000
_cell.angle_alpha   90.00
_cell.angle_beta   90.00
_cell.angle_gamma   90.00
#
_symmetry.space_group_name_H-M   'P 1'
#
loop_
_entity.id
_entity.type
_entity.pdbx_description
1 polymer ?
#
loop_
_entity_poly.entity_id
_entity_poly.type
_entity_poly.pdbx_seq_one_letter_code
_entity_poly.pdbx_strand_id
1 'polypeptide(L)'
;MLKKEIQVKLRRDKKSWLEQECAKINKWNEKRKSKELFDQVKSMQSKKFSSKNICINDVNGQALTEPDEVLKRWNSYDTHLFGYPNKKETKDAYKVAQQDVEPEPLTSEVEAAIKDLKAGKSPGLDNIPAEIIKNSGEMGIKALHNLCCQIWKQQEWPEDWKLQELVMLYKNVETTEQLPLSISVMPVRSYSSPYLIE
;
A
#
# COMPACT_ATOMS: atom_id res chain seq x y z
N MET A 1 14.31 -9.19 25.21
CA MET A 1 15.40 -8.26 25.52
C MET A 1 16.61 -8.41 24.59
N LEU A 2 17.10 -9.64 24.36
CA LEU A 2 18.30 -9.92 23.54
C LEU A 2 18.29 -9.35 22.11
N LYS A 3 17.17 -9.48 21.36
CA LYS A 3 17.04 -8.91 20.00
C LYS A 3 17.24 -7.40 19.95
N LYS A 4 16.73 -6.66 20.95
CA LYS A 4 16.84 -5.20 21.02
C LYS A 4 18.29 -4.78 21.26
N GLU A 5 18.99 -5.51 22.14
CA GLU A 5 20.40 -5.24 22.44
C GLU A 5 21.31 -5.56 21.25
N ILE A 6 21.08 -6.68 20.56
CA ILE A 6 21.78 -7.03 19.32
C ILE A 6 21.59 -5.95 18.25
N GLN A 7 20.36 -5.45 18.05
CA GLN A 7 20.09 -4.38 17.10
C GLN A 7 20.80 -3.07 17.47
N VAL A 8 20.88 -2.72 18.75
CA VAL A 8 21.60 -1.53 19.20
C VAL A 8 23.10 -1.66 18.90
N LYS A 9 23.70 -2.82 19.19
CA LYS A 9 25.11 -3.12 18.87
C LYS A 9 25.37 -3.06 17.36
N LEU A 10 24.53 -3.72 16.54
CA LEU A 10 24.61 -3.64 15.08
C LEU A 10 24.52 -2.21 14.53
N ARG A 11 23.62 -1.37 15.06
CA ARG A 11 23.51 0.03 14.65
C ARG A 11 24.77 0.81 15.01
N ARG A 12 25.34 0.56 16.19
CA ARG A 12 26.59 1.19 16.65
C ARG A 12 27.76 0.78 15.76
N ASP A 13 27.91 -0.50 15.46
CA ASP A 13 28.98 -1.02 14.62
C ASP A 13 28.87 -0.48 13.19
N LYS A 14 27.66 -0.46 12.63
CA LYS A 14 27.38 0.16 11.33
C LYS A 14 27.75 1.64 11.31
N LYS A 15 27.38 2.39 12.35
CA LYS A 15 27.72 3.81 12.48
C LYS A 15 29.24 4.02 12.55
N SER A 16 29.93 3.23 13.37
CA SER A 16 31.39 3.30 13.50
C SER A 16 32.10 2.98 12.18
N TRP A 17 31.63 1.98 11.45
CA TRP A 17 32.15 1.65 10.12
C TRP A 17 31.95 2.81 9.13
N LEU A 18 30.76 3.43 9.09
CA LEU A 18 30.50 4.60 8.24
C LEU A 18 31.42 5.78 8.57
N GLU A 19 31.63 6.07 9.86
CA GLU A 19 32.52 7.14 10.30
C GLU A 19 33.97 6.92 9.86
N GLN A 20 34.48 5.68 10.00
CA GLN A 20 35.82 5.31 9.54
C GLN A 20 35.97 5.48 8.02
N GLU A 21 34.94 5.13 7.27
CA GLU A 21 34.94 5.19 5.83
C GLU A 21 34.86 6.63 5.31
N CYS A 22 34.02 7.46 5.93
CA CYS A 22 34.00 8.91 5.70
C CYS A 22 35.36 9.55 5.99
N ALA A 23 36.05 9.13 7.07
CA ALA A 23 37.38 9.63 7.40
C ALA A 23 38.41 9.27 6.30
N LYS A 24 38.33 8.09 5.70
CA LYS A 24 39.19 7.72 4.56
C LYS A 24 38.89 8.57 3.33
N ILE A 25 37.61 8.78 3.01
CA ILE A 25 37.19 9.64 1.89
C ILE A 25 37.74 11.06 2.06
N ASN A 26 37.59 11.64 3.26
CA ASN A 26 38.13 12.96 3.56
C ASN A 26 39.67 13.00 3.40
N LYS A 27 40.37 11.97 3.87
CA LYS A 27 41.83 11.85 3.69
C LYS A 27 42.26 11.76 2.22
N TRP A 28 41.49 11.08 1.38
CA TRP A 28 41.74 11.04 -0.07
C TRP A 28 41.45 12.37 -0.74
N ASN A 29 40.42 13.08 -0.28
CA ASN A 29 40.05 14.41 -0.76
C ASN A 29 41.15 15.45 -0.45
N GLU A 30 41.65 15.47 0.77
CA GLU A 30 42.77 16.35 1.20
C GLU A 30 44.03 16.10 0.36
N LYS A 31 44.30 14.84 0.00
CA LYS A 31 45.44 14.45 -0.83
C LYS A 31 45.22 14.65 -2.33
N ARG A 32 44.07 15.21 -2.75
CA ARG A 32 43.64 15.36 -4.16
C ARG A 32 43.72 14.06 -4.98
N LYS A 33 43.51 12.93 -4.33
CA LYS A 33 43.55 11.58 -4.94
C LYS A 33 42.15 11.18 -5.38
N SER A 34 41.72 11.74 -6.50
CA SER A 34 40.35 11.59 -7.02
C SER A 34 39.99 10.15 -7.38
N LYS A 35 40.95 9.36 -7.88
CA LYS A 35 40.74 7.95 -8.24
C LYS A 35 40.47 7.10 -6.99
N GLU A 36 41.33 7.20 -5.99
CA GLU A 36 41.20 6.44 -4.74
C GLU A 36 39.94 6.84 -3.96
N LEU A 37 39.57 8.12 -4.00
CA LEU A 37 38.29 8.59 -3.45
C LEU A 37 37.10 7.90 -4.13
N PHE A 38 37.09 7.90 -5.47
CA PHE A 38 35.99 7.31 -6.24
C PHE A 38 35.91 5.79 -6.05
N ASP A 39 37.05 5.10 -6.02
CA ASP A 39 37.12 3.67 -5.75
C ASP A 39 36.60 3.33 -4.34
N GLN A 40 36.91 4.17 -3.34
CA GLN A 40 36.38 4.01 -1.97
C GLN A 40 34.86 4.15 -1.95
N VAL A 41 34.31 5.21 -2.55
CA VAL A 41 32.85 5.43 -2.65
C VAL A 41 32.17 4.27 -3.37
N LYS A 42 32.76 3.79 -4.47
CA LYS A 42 32.26 2.64 -5.23
C LYS A 42 32.28 1.35 -4.42
N SER A 43 33.26 1.16 -3.53
CA SER A 43 33.33 0.01 -2.62
C SER A 43 32.27 0.05 -1.51
N MET A 44 31.83 1.24 -1.11
CA MET A 44 30.74 1.44 -0.14
C MET A 44 29.35 1.24 -0.74
N GLN A 45 29.20 1.50 -2.05
CA GLN A 45 27.97 1.22 -2.75
C GLN A 45 27.72 -0.28 -2.69
N SER A 46 26.55 -0.70 -2.19
CA SER A 46 26.19 -2.11 -2.22
C SER A 46 26.21 -2.59 -3.67
N LYS A 47 26.49 -3.90 -3.87
CA LYS A 47 26.31 -4.58 -5.17
C LYS A 47 25.06 -4.00 -5.85
N LYS A 48 25.23 -3.58 -7.11
CA LYS A 48 24.20 -3.00 -7.96
C LYS A 48 22.85 -3.59 -7.58
N PHE A 49 21.87 -2.73 -7.30
CA PHE A 49 20.47 -3.13 -7.25
C PHE A 49 20.19 -3.91 -8.54
N SER A 50 20.24 -5.24 -8.47
CA SER A 50 19.70 -6.08 -9.51
C SER A 50 18.22 -5.97 -9.29
N SER A 51 17.50 -5.39 -10.25
CA SER A 51 16.06 -5.61 -10.34
C SER A 51 15.86 -7.10 -10.14
N LYS A 52 15.23 -7.49 -9.03
CA LYS A 52 14.75 -8.86 -8.90
C LYS A 52 13.75 -8.98 -10.03
N ASN A 53 14.05 -9.81 -11.03
CA ASN A 53 13.06 -10.15 -12.05
C ASN A 53 11.81 -10.58 -11.29
N ILE A 54 10.66 -10.02 -11.69
CA ILE A 54 9.37 -10.36 -11.11
C ILE A 54 9.16 -11.83 -11.45
N CYS A 55 9.51 -12.74 -10.54
CA CYS A 55 9.23 -14.16 -10.68
C CYS A 55 8.01 -14.50 -9.84
N ILE A 56 7.06 -15.22 -10.43
CA ILE A 56 5.90 -15.79 -9.72
C ILE A 56 5.87 -17.28 -10.03
N ASN A 57 5.57 -18.11 -9.04
CA ASN A 57 5.44 -19.54 -9.29
C ASN A 57 4.06 -19.84 -9.93
N ASP A 58 4.06 -20.73 -10.92
CA ASP A 58 2.84 -21.33 -11.45
C ASP A 58 2.18 -22.23 -10.39
N VAL A 59 1.06 -22.87 -10.75
CA VAL A 59 0.33 -23.78 -9.85
C VAL A 59 1.15 -25.04 -9.50
N ASN A 60 2.12 -25.40 -10.35
CA ASN A 60 3.01 -26.54 -10.19
C ASN A 60 4.35 -26.20 -9.51
N GLY A 61 4.55 -24.94 -9.09
CA GLY A 61 5.77 -24.47 -8.44
C GLY A 61 6.90 -24.03 -9.39
N GLN A 62 6.64 -23.92 -10.70
CA GLN A 62 7.63 -23.46 -11.69
C GLN A 62 7.66 -21.93 -11.76
N ALA A 63 8.87 -21.34 -11.72
CA ALA A 63 9.03 -19.89 -11.73
C ALA A 63 8.76 -19.30 -13.13
N LEU A 64 7.70 -18.51 -13.26
CA LEU A 64 7.36 -17.71 -14.43
C LEU A 64 8.15 -16.40 -14.38
N THR A 65 8.76 -16.04 -15.51
CA THR A 65 9.59 -14.82 -15.63
C THR A 65 9.18 -13.95 -16.82
N GLU A 66 8.34 -14.47 -17.72
CA GLU A 66 7.80 -13.72 -18.84
C GLU A 66 6.64 -12.81 -18.38
N PRO A 67 6.63 -11.52 -18.74
CA PRO A 67 5.62 -10.56 -18.26
C PRO A 67 4.18 -10.98 -18.53
N ASP A 68 3.92 -11.54 -19.72
CA ASP A 68 2.57 -11.97 -20.13
C ASP A 68 2.08 -13.18 -19.34
N GLU A 69 2.98 -14.12 -19.04
CA GLU A 69 2.67 -15.30 -18.23
C GLU A 69 2.43 -14.93 -16.77
N VAL A 70 3.25 -14.02 -16.23
CA VAL A 70 3.07 -13.44 -14.90
C VAL A 70 1.69 -12.78 -14.81
N LEU A 71 1.31 -11.96 -15.79
CA LEU A 71 0.02 -11.27 -15.81
C LEU A 71 -1.17 -12.23 -15.90
N LYS A 72 -1.07 -13.29 -16.71
CA LYS A 72 -2.10 -14.35 -16.79
C LYS A 72 -2.23 -15.10 -15.46
N ARG A 73 -1.11 -15.48 -14.84
CA ARG A 73 -1.07 -16.15 -13.54
C ARG A 73 -1.70 -15.28 -12.45
N TRP A 74 -1.49 -13.97 -12.53
CA TRP A 74 -2.12 -12.99 -11.64
C TRP A 74 -3.61 -12.86 -11.85
N ASN A 75 -4.07 -12.75 -13.10
CA ASN A 75 -5.50 -12.68 -13.39
C ASN A 75 -6.21 -13.93 -12.84
N SER A 76 -5.61 -15.11 -13.02
CA SER A 76 -6.11 -16.36 -12.42
C SER A 76 -6.09 -16.35 -10.89
N TYR A 77 -5.09 -15.75 -10.26
CA TYR A 77 -5.02 -15.64 -8.80
C TYR A 77 -6.04 -14.64 -8.24
N ASP A 78 -6.16 -13.47 -8.86
CA ASP A 78 -7.09 -12.40 -8.48
C ASP A 78 -8.54 -12.86 -8.64
N THR A 79 -8.87 -13.50 -9.75
CA THR A 79 -10.18 -14.14 -9.96
C THR A 79 -10.45 -15.28 -8.98
N HIS A 80 -9.44 -16.01 -8.51
CA HIS A 80 -9.65 -17.01 -7.46
C HIS A 80 -9.82 -16.37 -6.07
N LEU A 81 -9.09 -15.29 -5.77
CA LEU A 81 -9.08 -14.63 -4.46
C LEU A 81 -10.32 -13.73 -4.25
N PHE A 82 -10.70 -12.97 -5.27
CA PHE A 82 -11.80 -12.01 -5.24
C PHE A 82 -12.99 -12.40 -6.13
N GLY A 83 -12.82 -13.39 -7.02
CA GLY A 83 -13.95 -13.88 -7.79
C GLY A 83 -14.89 -14.66 -6.90
N TYR A 84 -16.04 -14.05 -6.61
CA TYR A 84 -17.16 -14.74 -6.02
C TYR A 84 -17.62 -15.88 -6.94
N PRO A 85 -17.79 -17.11 -6.43
CA PRO A 85 -18.44 -18.17 -7.19
C PRO A 85 -19.92 -17.78 -7.35
N ASN A 86 -20.31 -17.46 -8.58
CA ASN A 86 -21.63 -17.01 -9.02
C ASN A 86 -21.89 -15.51 -8.95
N LYS A 87 -21.71 -14.86 -10.12
CA LYS A 87 -22.75 -13.99 -10.67
C LYS A 87 -24.02 -14.80 -10.91
N LYS A 88 -24.72 -15.23 -9.86
CA LYS A 88 -26.16 -15.06 -9.96
C LYS A 88 -26.30 -13.57 -9.82
N GLU A 89 -26.71 -12.90 -10.90
CA GLU A 89 -27.36 -11.61 -10.73
C GLU A 89 -28.39 -11.83 -9.62
N THR A 90 -28.09 -11.42 -8.40
CA THR A 90 -29.09 -11.28 -7.37
C THR A 90 -29.94 -10.11 -7.83
N LYS A 91 -30.83 -10.40 -8.79
CA LYS A 91 -32.13 -9.74 -8.96
C LYS A 91 -33.01 -9.96 -7.72
N ASP A 92 -32.51 -10.67 -6.72
CA ASP A 92 -32.82 -10.40 -5.33
C ASP A 92 -32.25 -9.02 -4.98
N ALA A 93 -32.86 -7.99 -5.59
CA ALA A 93 -33.03 -6.73 -4.92
C ALA A 93 -33.42 -7.10 -3.50
N TYR A 94 -32.56 -6.78 -2.54
CA TYR A 94 -32.90 -6.85 -1.13
C TYR A 94 -34.32 -6.31 -1.05
N LYS A 95 -35.30 -7.17 -0.78
CA LYS A 95 -36.60 -6.71 -0.35
C LYS A 95 -36.30 -6.13 1.02
N VAL A 96 -35.80 -4.89 1.01
CA VAL A 96 -35.77 -4.02 2.16
C VAL A 96 -37.24 -3.94 2.53
N ALA A 97 -37.65 -4.83 3.44
CA ALA A 97 -38.85 -4.62 4.22
C ALA A 97 -38.78 -3.15 4.62
N GLN A 98 -39.82 -2.37 4.34
CA GLN A 98 -39.89 -0.92 4.58
C GLN A 98 -39.36 -0.62 5.98
N GLN A 99 -38.04 -0.44 6.07
CA GLN A 99 -37.29 -0.04 7.23
C GLN A 99 -36.96 1.40 6.93
N ASP A 100 -37.16 2.22 7.94
CA ASP A 100 -37.07 3.67 7.90
C ASP A 100 -35.98 4.13 6.94
N VAL A 101 -36.35 4.99 5.98
CA VAL A 101 -35.42 5.57 5.02
C VAL A 101 -34.30 6.22 5.82
N GLU A 102 -33.12 5.59 5.80
CA GLU A 102 -31.97 6.08 6.53
C GLU A 102 -31.65 7.51 6.05
N PRO A 103 -31.48 8.47 6.96
CA PRO A 103 -31.32 9.87 6.60
C PRO A 103 -30.03 10.08 5.79
N GLU A 104 -29.95 11.23 5.12
CA GLU A 104 -28.71 11.62 4.45
C GLU A 104 -27.54 11.64 5.45
N PRO A 105 -26.31 11.29 5.00
CA PRO A 105 -25.13 11.33 5.86
C PRO A 105 -25.00 12.69 6.56
N LEU A 106 -24.69 12.66 7.85
CA LEU A 106 -24.51 13.87 8.66
C LEU A 106 -23.11 14.43 8.46
N THR A 107 -22.97 15.76 8.57
CA THR A 107 -21.65 16.40 8.49
C THR A 107 -20.71 15.91 9.60
N SER A 108 -21.24 15.58 10.79
CA SER A 108 -20.47 15.03 11.92
C SER A 108 -19.92 13.64 11.65
N GLU A 109 -20.62 12.81 10.86
CA GLU A 109 -20.14 11.48 10.47
C GLU A 109 -18.97 11.59 9.51
N VAL A 110 -19.04 12.52 8.56
CA VAL A 110 -17.95 12.82 7.63
C VAL A 110 -16.73 13.34 8.38
N GLU A 111 -16.94 14.24 9.35
CA GLU A 111 -15.85 14.75 10.20
C GLU A 111 -15.19 13.63 11.02
N ALA A 112 -15.98 12.75 11.63
CA ALA A 112 -15.47 11.60 12.36
C ALA A 112 -14.67 10.65 11.44
N ALA A 113 -15.19 10.35 10.25
CA ALA A 113 -14.52 9.51 9.27
C ALA A 113 -13.16 10.10 8.82
N ILE A 114 -13.11 11.40 8.57
CA ILE A 114 -11.86 12.11 8.22
C ILE A 114 -10.84 11.99 9.37
N LYS A 115 -11.29 12.15 10.62
CA LYS A 115 -10.43 12.03 11.79
C LYS A 115 -9.84 10.63 11.94
N ASP A 116 -10.62 9.61 11.63
CA ASP A 116 -10.24 8.19 11.74
C ASP A 116 -9.31 7.68 10.61
N LEU A 117 -9.14 8.45 9.53
CA LEU A 117 -8.20 8.09 8.46
C LEU A 117 -6.78 7.82 9.01
N LYS A 118 -6.10 6.81 8.50
CA LYS A 118 -4.71 6.52 8.92
C LYS A 118 -3.72 7.32 8.09
N ALA A 119 -2.83 8.05 8.75
CA ALA A 119 -1.71 8.73 8.09
C ALA A 119 -0.61 7.73 7.67
N GLY A 120 0.24 8.14 6.71
CA GLY A 120 1.36 7.35 6.19
C GLY A 120 0.93 6.18 5.31
N LYS A 121 -0.27 6.24 4.74
CA LYS A 121 -0.78 5.27 3.75
C LYS A 121 -0.47 5.77 2.34
N SER A 122 -0.33 4.84 1.40
CA SER A 122 -0.18 5.18 -0.02
C SER A 122 -1.46 5.88 -0.49
N PRO A 123 -1.37 6.98 -1.25
CA PRO A 123 -2.53 7.58 -1.89
C PRO A 123 -3.09 6.62 -2.94
N GLY A 124 -4.40 6.72 -3.22
CA GLY A 124 -5.05 5.94 -4.26
C GLY A 124 -4.72 6.46 -5.66
N LEU A 125 -5.48 5.99 -6.66
CA LEU A 125 -5.36 6.43 -8.06
C LEU A 125 -5.52 7.95 -8.24
N ASP A 126 -6.26 8.59 -7.33
CA ASP A 126 -6.46 10.03 -7.27
C ASP A 126 -5.20 10.81 -6.86
N ASN A 127 -4.16 10.11 -6.36
CA ASN A 127 -2.95 10.69 -5.79
C ASN A 127 -3.21 11.65 -4.62
N ILE A 128 -4.34 11.49 -3.91
CA ILE A 128 -4.70 12.32 -2.76
C ILE A 128 -4.35 11.58 -1.46
N PRO A 129 -3.28 11.98 -0.74
CA PRO A 129 -2.95 11.40 0.54
C PRO A 129 -3.95 11.80 1.64
N ALA A 130 -4.15 10.91 2.62
CA ALA A 130 -5.08 11.09 3.72
C ALA A 130 -4.77 12.35 4.56
N GLU A 131 -3.50 12.75 4.62
CA GLU A 131 -3.03 13.97 5.28
C GLU A 131 -3.67 15.22 4.68
N ILE A 132 -3.80 15.30 3.35
CA ILE A 132 -4.44 16.46 2.70
C ILE A 132 -5.92 16.52 3.10
N ILE A 133 -6.60 15.37 3.12
CA ILE A 133 -8.01 15.29 3.51
C ILE A 133 -8.18 15.75 4.96
N LYS A 134 -7.32 15.29 5.88
CA LYS A 134 -7.34 15.73 7.29
C LYS A 134 -7.07 17.21 7.49
N ASN A 135 -6.22 17.80 6.65
CA ASN A 135 -5.83 19.21 6.74
C ASN A 135 -6.71 20.16 5.91
N SER A 136 -7.76 19.64 5.25
CA SER A 136 -8.63 20.39 4.34
C SER A 136 -9.57 21.40 5.04
N GLY A 137 -9.71 21.33 6.36
CA GLY A 137 -10.54 22.23 7.17
C GLY A 137 -12.04 22.12 6.85
N GLU A 138 -12.83 23.09 7.32
CA GLU A 138 -14.28 23.10 7.12
C GLU A 138 -14.72 23.04 5.66
N MET A 139 -13.94 23.66 4.76
CA MET A 139 -14.27 23.69 3.34
C MET A 139 -14.18 22.29 2.72
N GLY A 140 -13.15 21.51 3.09
CA GLY A 140 -13.03 20.12 2.64
C GLY A 140 -14.08 19.20 3.25
N ILE A 141 -14.42 19.39 4.53
CA ILE A 141 -15.52 18.64 5.18
C ILE A 141 -16.84 18.89 4.45
N LYS A 142 -17.17 20.16 4.13
CA LYS A 142 -18.38 20.51 3.38
C LYS A 142 -18.39 19.91 1.98
N ALA A 143 -17.26 19.94 1.28
CA ALA A 143 -17.14 19.35 -0.06
C ALA A 143 -17.37 17.83 -0.04
N LEU A 144 -16.75 17.12 0.92
CA LEU A 144 -16.93 15.68 1.08
C LEU A 144 -18.35 15.31 1.52
N HIS A 145 -18.95 16.09 2.41
CA HIS A 145 -20.33 15.91 2.83
C HIS A 145 -21.30 16.05 1.65
N ASN A 146 -21.13 17.10 0.83
CA ASN A 146 -21.92 17.29 -0.39
C ASN A 146 -21.78 16.11 -1.36
N LEU A 147 -20.55 15.60 -1.55
CA LEU A 147 -20.30 14.43 -2.39
C LEU A 147 -21.01 13.19 -1.85
N CYS A 148 -20.91 12.92 -0.55
CA CYS A 148 -21.60 11.79 0.10
C CYS A 148 -23.12 11.91 -0.06
N CYS A 149 -23.70 13.10 0.13
CA CYS A 149 -25.13 13.35 -0.09
C CYS A 149 -25.54 13.14 -1.55
N GLN A 150 -24.70 13.54 -2.52
CA GLN A 150 -24.98 13.30 -3.94
C GLN A 150 -24.99 11.81 -4.27
N ILE A 151 -23.99 11.06 -3.82
CA ILE A 151 -23.91 9.61 -4.00
C ILE A 151 -25.11 8.93 -3.35
N TRP A 152 -25.49 9.37 -2.14
CA TRP A 152 -26.67 8.85 -1.43
C TRP A 152 -27.98 9.08 -2.19
N LYS A 153 -28.15 10.25 -2.82
CA LYS A 153 -29.36 10.57 -3.60
C LYS A 153 -29.42 9.84 -4.93
N GLN A 154 -28.29 9.78 -5.62
CA GLN A 154 -28.21 9.19 -6.96
C GLN A 154 -28.13 7.66 -6.89
N GLN A 155 -27.71 7.10 -5.75
CA GLN A 155 -27.48 5.67 -5.57
C GLN A 155 -26.46 5.11 -6.60
N GLU A 156 -25.58 5.97 -7.10
CA GLU A 156 -24.57 5.66 -8.10
C GLU A 156 -23.18 5.95 -7.54
N TRP A 157 -22.30 4.95 -7.63
CA TRP A 157 -20.90 5.10 -7.25
C TRP A 157 -20.12 5.78 -8.38
N PRO A 158 -19.22 6.74 -8.07
CA PRO A 158 -18.31 7.30 -9.05
C PRO A 158 -17.48 6.20 -9.74
N GLU A 159 -17.31 6.31 -11.05
CA GLU A 159 -16.53 5.39 -11.87
C GLU A 159 -15.11 5.20 -11.33
N ASP A 160 -14.47 6.26 -10.88
CA ASP A 160 -13.13 6.24 -10.32
C ASP A 160 -13.04 5.35 -9.06
N TRP A 161 -14.13 5.18 -8.31
CA TRP A 161 -14.18 4.34 -7.11
C TRP A 161 -14.38 2.85 -7.45
N LYS A 162 -14.79 2.55 -8.68
CA LYS A 162 -14.88 1.18 -9.20
C LYS A 162 -13.52 0.68 -9.70
N LEU A 163 -12.53 1.57 -9.83
CA LEU A 163 -11.18 1.24 -10.24
C LEU A 163 -10.31 0.88 -9.03
N GLN A 164 -9.39 -0.05 -9.24
CA GLN A 164 -8.43 -0.47 -8.22
C GLN A 164 -7.05 -0.66 -8.86
N GLU A 165 -6.03 -0.06 -8.24
CA GLU A 165 -4.65 -0.37 -8.55
C GLU A 165 -4.14 -1.51 -7.68
N LEU A 166 -3.55 -2.52 -8.32
CA LEU A 166 -2.95 -3.67 -7.65
C LEU A 166 -1.44 -3.59 -7.73
N VAL A 167 -0.81 -3.37 -6.58
CA VAL A 167 0.66 -3.38 -6.46
C VAL A 167 1.13 -4.70 -5.87
N MET A 168 2.10 -5.32 -6.54
CA MET A 168 2.71 -6.57 -6.13
C MET A 168 3.84 -6.34 -5.14
N LEU A 169 3.77 -6.95 -3.95
CA LEU A 169 4.83 -6.89 -2.96
C LEU A 169 5.43 -8.26 -2.68
N TYR A 170 6.73 -8.39 -2.87
CA TYR A 170 7.47 -9.59 -2.50
C TYR A 170 7.66 -9.68 -0.99
N LYS A 171 7.05 -10.68 -0.36
CA LYS A 171 7.31 -11.01 1.04
C LYS A 171 8.59 -11.84 1.13
N ASN A 172 9.63 -11.32 1.78
CA ASN A 172 10.83 -12.10 2.10
C ASN A 172 10.49 -13.09 3.23
N VAL A 173 9.93 -14.25 2.90
CA VAL A 173 9.80 -15.39 3.82
C VAL A 173 10.57 -16.56 3.22
N GLU A 174 11.30 -17.30 4.04
CA GLU A 174 12.01 -18.54 3.67
C GLU A 174 11.06 -19.70 3.32
N THR A 175 9.77 -19.43 3.19
CA THR A 175 8.73 -20.42 2.90
C THR A 175 8.64 -20.64 1.39
N THR A 176 8.47 -21.90 1.00
CA THR A 176 8.43 -22.44 -0.37
C THR A 176 7.40 -21.82 -1.31
N GLU A 177 6.53 -20.95 -0.81
CA GLU A 177 5.60 -20.16 -1.60
C GLU A 177 5.87 -18.67 -1.38
N GLN A 178 6.64 -18.07 -2.29
CA GLN A 178 6.79 -16.61 -2.37
C GLN A 178 5.50 -16.03 -2.94
N LEU A 179 4.47 -15.94 -2.12
CA LEU A 179 3.21 -15.31 -2.52
C LEU A 179 3.35 -13.79 -2.40
N PRO A 180 3.25 -13.06 -3.52
CA PRO A 180 3.20 -11.61 -3.48
C PRO A 180 1.94 -11.14 -2.73
N LEU A 181 2.10 -10.19 -1.81
CA LEU A 181 0.97 -9.49 -1.21
C LEU A 181 0.39 -8.51 -2.24
N SER A 182 -0.92 -8.55 -2.45
CA SER A 182 -1.64 -7.47 -3.10
C SER A 182 -2.10 -6.45 -2.05
N ILE A 183 -1.85 -5.17 -2.33
CA ILE A 183 -2.49 -4.07 -1.60
C ILE A 183 -3.42 -3.38 -2.59
N SER A 184 -4.70 -3.32 -2.25
CA SER A 184 -5.67 -2.43 -2.90
C SER A 184 -5.49 -1.04 -2.33
N VAL A 185 -5.21 -0.06 -3.17
CA VAL A 185 -5.11 1.34 -2.77
C VAL A 185 -6.42 2.05 -3.12
N MET A 186 -7.51 1.62 -2.50
CA MET A 186 -8.75 2.40 -2.47
C MET A 186 -8.64 3.52 -1.43
N PRO A 187 -9.40 4.62 -1.58
CA PRO A 187 -9.64 5.54 -0.46
C PRO A 187 -10.08 4.72 0.75
N VAL A 188 -9.34 4.91 1.85
CA VAL A 188 -9.19 3.97 2.97
C VAL A 188 -10.54 3.47 3.49
N ARG A 189 -10.94 2.25 3.10
CA ARG A 189 -11.94 1.46 3.85
C ARG A 189 -11.31 1.03 5.17
N SER A 190 -11.50 1.81 6.22
CA SER A 190 -11.44 1.27 7.57
C SER A 190 -12.73 0.49 7.82
N TYR A 191 -12.68 -0.83 7.67
CA TYR A 191 -13.73 -1.68 8.22
C TYR A 191 -13.69 -1.56 9.75
N SER A 192 -14.67 -0.86 10.29
CA SER A 192 -15.17 -1.03 11.65
C SER A 192 -16.60 -0.49 11.68
N SER A 193 -17.55 -1.31 11.22
CA SER A 193 -18.94 -1.17 11.68
C SER A 193 -19.08 -2.05 12.92
N PRO A 194 -19.31 -1.47 14.12
CA PRO A 194 -19.54 -2.22 15.34
C PRO A 194 -21.00 -2.65 15.52
N TYR A 195 -21.87 -2.53 14.51
CA TYR A 195 -23.27 -2.96 14.60
C TYR A 195 -23.49 -4.38 14.05
N LEU A 196 -22.82 -5.34 14.69
CA LEU A 196 -23.26 -6.74 14.73
C LEU A 196 -23.13 -7.18 16.19
N ILE A 197 -24.17 -6.87 16.96
CA ILE A 197 -24.43 -7.49 18.26
C ILE A 197 -25.69 -8.33 18.04
N GLU A 198 -25.53 -9.65 18.14
CA GLU A 198 -26.65 -10.57 18.39
C GLU A 198 -27.30 -10.28 19.74
#